data_AF-A0A7V9QHY4-F1
#
_entry.id   AF-A0A7V9QHY4-F1
#
_cell.length_a   1.000
_cell.length_b   1.000
_cell.length_c   1.000
_cell.angle_alpha   90.00
_cell.angle_beta   90.00
_cell.angle_gamma   90.00
#
_symmetry.space_group_name_H-M   'P 1'
#
loop_
_entity.id
_entity.type
_entity.pdbx_description
1 polymer ?
#
loop_
_entity_poly.entity_id
_entity_poly.type
_entity_poly.pdbx_seq_one_letter_code
_entity_poly.pdbx_strand_id
1 'polypeptide(L)'
;MLLERRIVSRKTPLDGKLEISAHAASQLALLGETFALRTSSGDGAARLEKMSCTCAKSASTGVHEHHFIESDLLRALEVDAEVRIELDDAQPGLLSIELAQPAR
;
A
#
# COMPACT_ATOMS: atom_id res chain seq x y z
N MET A 1 -6.27 13.04 1.13
CA MET A 1 -7.19 12.34 0.22
C MET A 1 -7.12 10.83 0.43
N LEU A 2 -8.25 10.17 0.69
CA LEU A 2 -8.32 8.70 0.82
C LEU A 2 -8.13 8.02 -0.55
N LEU A 3 -7.16 7.10 -0.64
CA LEU A 3 -6.95 6.27 -1.83
C LEU A 3 -7.76 4.98 -1.76
N GLU A 4 -7.60 4.21 -0.68
CA GLU A 4 -8.37 2.99 -0.43
C GLU A 4 -8.25 2.51 1.02
N ARG A 5 -9.02 1.48 1.35
CA ARG A 5 -8.90 0.71 2.60
C ARG A 5 -8.44 -0.70 2.29
N ARG A 6 -7.59 -1.26 3.15
CA ARG A 6 -7.03 -2.61 2.98
C ARG A 6 -7.01 -3.38 4.27
N ILE A 7 -7.28 -4.68 4.17
CA ILE A 7 -6.98 -5.62 5.26
C ILE A 7 -5.51 -6.02 5.15
N VAL A 8 -4.77 -5.88 6.23
CA VAL A 8 -3.36 -6.24 6.31
C VAL A 8 -3.22 -7.76 6.22
N SER A 9 -2.48 -8.21 5.20
CA SER A 9 -2.30 -9.64 4.98
C SER A 9 -1.30 -10.23 5.98
N ARG A 10 -1.38 -11.55 6.20
CA ARG A 10 -0.37 -12.31 6.96
C ARG A 10 1.06 -12.19 6.42
N LYS A 11 1.24 -11.77 5.16
CA LYS A 11 2.56 -11.63 4.55
C LYS A 11 3.22 -10.29 4.88
N THR A 12 2.41 -9.26 5.10
CA THR A 12 2.88 -7.88 5.28
C THR A 12 3.85 -7.72 6.46
N PRO A 13 3.64 -8.36 7.63
CA PRO A 13 4.65 -8.34 8.70
C PRO A 13 5.99 -9.01 8.35
N LEU A 14 5.98 -9.94 7.39
CA LEU A 14 7.13 -10.76 7.01
C LEU A 14 7.98 -10.08 5.92
N ASP A 15 7.32 -9.54 4.89
CA ASP A 15 7.96 -8.98 3.72
C ASP A 15 7.94 -7.44 3.67
N GLY A 16 7.18 -6.78 4.56
CA GLY A 16 7.03 -5.33 4.54
C GLY A 16 6.24 -4.82 3.33
N LYS A 17 5.41 -5.67 2.69
CA LYS A 17 4.65 -5.33 1.49
C LYS A 17 3.15 -5.32 1.78
N LEU A 18 2.52 -4.19 1.49
CA LEU A 18 1.07 -4.03 1.52
C LEU A 18 0.53 -4.00 0.09
N GLU A 19 -0.29 -4.99 -0.27
CA GLU A 19 -0.93 -5.04 -1.59
C GLU A 19 -1.98 -3.94 -1.73
N ILE A 20 -1.95 -3.26 -2.88
CA ILE A 20 -2.87 -2.18 -3.22
C ILE A 20 -3.56 -2.42 -4.56
N SER A 21 -4.63 -1.68 -4.82
CA SER A 21 -5.30 -1.70 -6.11
C SER A 21 -4.45 -1.03 -7.20
N ALA A 22 -4.71 -1.40 -8.46
CA ALA A 22 -4.12 -0.71 -9.62
C ALA A 22 -4.47 0.80 -9.64
N HIS A 23 -5.64 1.19 -9.11
CA HIS A 23 -6.04 2.58 -9.00
C HIS A 23 -5.14 3.36 -8.03
N ALA A 24 -4.95 2.87 -6.79
CA ALA A 24 -4.05 3.51 -5.84
C ALA A 24 -2.60 3.49 -6.33
N ALA A 25 -2.15 2.39 -6.96
CA ALA A 25 -0.83 2.32 -7.57
C ALA A 25 -0.63 3.40 -8.64
N SER A 26 -1.64 3.65 -9.47
CA SER A 26 -1.59 4.71 -10.49
C SER A 26 -1.50 6.10 -9.87
N GLN A 27 -2.19 6.34 -8.74
CA GLN A 27 -2.08 7.61 -8.00
C GLN A 27 -0.70 7.77 -7.35
N LEU A 28 -0.17 6.71 -6.75
CA LEU A 28 1.17 6.71 -6.13
C LEU A 28 2.29 6.84 -7.14
N ALA A 29 2.14 6.30 -8.35
CA ALA A 29 3.13 6.41 -9.41
C ALA A 29 3.42 7.88 -9.81
N LEU A 30 2.46 8.79 -9.58
CA LEU A 30 2.64 10.23 -9.81
C LEU A 30 3.65 10.86 -8.83
N LEU A 31 3.90 10.22 -7.69
CA LEU A 31 4.90 10.65 -6.71
C LEU A 31 6.32 10.17 -7.05
N GLY A 32 6.44 9.25 -8.02
CA GLY A 32 7.70 8.57 -8.36
C GLY A 32 7.83 7.20 -7.72
N GLU A 33 9.01 6.59 -7.88
CA GLU A 33 9.29 5.23 -7.40
C GLU A 33 9.36 5.13 -5.87
N THR A 34 9.82 6.20 -5.21
CA THR A 34 9.99 6.28 -3.76
C THR A 34 9.32 7.55 -3.24
N PHE A 35 8.64 7.45 -2.11
CA PHE A 35 7.90 8.55 -1.48
C PHE A 35 8.00 8.47 0.04
N ALA A 36 7.66 9.58 0.71
CA ALA A 36 7.62 9.61 2.17
C ALA A 36 6.40 8.83 2.67
N LEU A 37 6.59 8.05 3.73
CA LEU A 37 5.55 7.28 4.39
C LEU A 37 5.48 7.65 5.87
N ARG A 38 4.26 7.91 6.34
CA ARG A 38 3.93 8.00 7.77
C ARG A 38 3.03 6.85 8.16
N THR A 39 3.35 6.23 9.29
CA THR A 39 2.55 5.21 9.95
C THR A 39 2.47 5.51 11.44
N SER A 40 1.63 4.77 12.17
CA SER A 40 1.63 4.79 13.64
C SER A 40 2.98 4.41 14.27
N SER A 41 3.84 3.71 13.53
CA SER A 41 5.19 3.33 13.98
C SER A 41 6.25 4.40 13.71
N GLY A 42 5.91 5.46 12.98
CA GLY A 42 6.80 6.58 12.67
C GLY A 42 6.81 6.97 11.20
N ASP A 43 7.74 7.88 10.87
CA ASP A 43 7.99 8.39 9.53
C ASP A 43 9.18 7.67 8.88
N GLY A 44 9.12 7.49 7.57
CA GLY A 44 10.17 6.85 6.78
C GLY A 44 9.93 6.97 5.28
N ALA A 45 10.56 6.08 4.52
CA ALA A 45 10.38 5.98 3.07
C ALA A 45 9.60 4.71 2.71
N ALA A 46 8.88 4.77 1.60
CA ALA A 46 8.25 3.63 0.97
C ALA A 46 8.49 3.64 -0.53
N ARG A 47 8.39 2.46 -1.14
CA ARG A 47 8.55 2.24 -2.57
C ARG A 47 7.28 1.66 -3.17
N LEU A 48 6.92 2.11 -4.37
CA LEU A 48 5.92 1.41 -5.18
C LEU A 48 6.58 0.25 -5.92
N GLU A 49 6.15 -0.97 -5.62
CA GLU A 49 6.60 -2.18 -6.31
C GLU A 49 5.48 -2.80 -7.15
N LYS A 50 5.87 -3.45 -8.24
CA LYS A 50 4.97 -4.19 -9.12
C LYS A 50 5.51 -5.59 -9.37
N MET A 51 4.60 -6.57 -9.40
CA MET A 51 4.93 -7.96 -9.70
C MET A 51 3.95 -8.52 -10.73
N SER A 52 4.47 -9.01 -11.85
CA SER A 52 3.66 -9.70 -12.85
C SER A 52 3.28 -11.10 -12.36
N CYS A 53 1.98 -11.38 -12.23
CA CYS A 53 1.44 -12.69 -11.87
C CYS A 53 1.40 -13.60 -13.10
N THR A 54 1.83 -14.85 -12.93
CA THR A 54 1.65 -15.92 -13.93
C THR A 54 0.39 -16.76 -13.67
N CYS A 55 -0.53 -16.28 -12.83
CA CYS A 55 -1.74 -16.99 -12.46
C CYS A 55 -2.74 -17.12 -13.63
N ALA A 56 -3.67 -18.08 -13.53
CA ALA A 56 -4.64 -18.37 -14.58
C ALA A 56 -5.48 -17.15 -15.03
N LYS A 57 -5.68 -16.14 -14.17
CA LYS A 57 -6.30 -14.86 -14.55
C LYS A 57 -5.53 -14.13 -15.66
N SER A 58 -4.21 -14.26 -15.71
CA SER A 58 -3.38 -13.69 -16.77
C SER A 58 -3.69 -14.26 -18.15
N ALA A 59 -4.25 -15.47 -18.21
CA ALA A 59 -4.62 -16.12 -19.47
C ALA A 59 -5.94 -15.59 -20.07
N SER A 60 -6.79 -14.91 -19.27
CA SER A 60 -8.13 -14.49 -19.70
C SER A 60 -8.25 -13.00 -20.03
N THR A 61 -7.37 -12.15 -19.49
CA THR A 61 -7.50 -10.68 -19.61
C THR A 61 -6.21 -9.93 -19.96
N GLY A 62 -5.10 -10.63 -20.21
CA GLY A 62 -3.77 -10.02 -20.39
C GLY A 62 -2.88 -10.10 -19.14
N VAL A 63 -1.78 -9.35 -19.10
CA VAL A 63 -0.79 -9.38 -18.00
C VAL A 63 -1.46 -8.95 -16.69
N HIS A 64 -1.64 -9.88 -15.75
CA HIS A 64 -2.13 -9.56 -14.40
C HIS A 64 -0.96 -9.07 -13.55
N GLU A 65 -1.04 -7.86 -13.02
CA GLU A 65 -0.01 -7.27 -12.17
C GLU A 65 -0.55 -7.03 -10.76
N HIS A 66 0.26 -7.37 -9.76
CA HIS A 66 0.04 -6.98 -8.38
C HIS A 66 0.88 -5.75 -8.08
N HIS A 67 0.32 -4.82 -7.32
CA HIS A 67 1.00 -3.61 -6.88
C HIS A 67 1.13 -3.64 -5.36
N PHE A 68 2.29 -3.21 -4.88
CA PHE A 68 2.63 -3.21 -3.46
C PHE A 68 3.25 -1.88 -3.06
N ILE A 69 2.97 -1.48 -1.83
CA ILE A 69 3.78 -0.50 -1.11
C ILE A 69 4.76 -1.29 -0.27
N GLU A 70 6.05 -1.06 -0.46
CA GLU A 70 7.12 -1.71 0.29
C GLU A 70 7.76 -0.71 1.26
N SER A 71 7.81 -1.07 2.55
CA SER A 71 8.54 -0.34 3.57
C SER A 71 8.72 -1.19 4.83
N ASP A 72 9.84 -1.04 5.53
CA ASP A 72 10.07 -1.71 6.81
C ASP A 72 9.06 -1.29 7.88
N LEU A 73 8.48 -0.08 7.78
CA LEU A 73 7.43 0.39 8.68
C LEU A 73 6.17 -0.47 8.62
N LEU A 74 5.89 -1.09 7.46
CA LEU A 74 4.69 -1.91 7.28
C LEU A 74 4.78 -3.23 8.03
N ARG A 75 5.99 -3.64 8.45
CA ARG A 75 6.17 -4.87 9.23
C ARG A 75 5.53 -4.81 10.60
N ALA A 76 5.29 -3.60 11.12
CA ALA A 76 4.65 -3.35 12.40
C ALA A 76 3.11 -3.35 12.34
N LEU A 77 2.52 -3.48 11.15
CA LEU A 77 1.07 -3.53 11.00
C LEU A 77 0.51 -4.86 11.53
N GLU A 78 -0.59 -4.79 12.25
CA GLU A 78 -1.29 -5.97 12.77
C GLU A 78 -1.99 -6.72 11.63
N VAL A 79 -1.84 -8.04 11.59
CA VAL A 79 -2.52 -8.92 10.64
C VAL A 79 -4.04 -8.81 10.82
N ASP A 80 -4.78 -8.86 9.72
CA ASP A 80 -6.25 -8.77 9.68
C ASP A 80 -6.81 -7.40 10.11
N ALA A 81 -5.95 -6.44 10.50
CA ALA A 81 -6.38 -5.07 10.73
C ALA A 81 -6.76 -4.37 9.43
N GLU A 82 -7.82 -3.57 9.46
CA GLU A 82 -8.13 -2.66 8.35
C GLU A 82 -7.29 -1.39 8.49
N VAL A 83 -6.61 -1.01 7.42
CA VAL A 83 -5.85 0.25 7.31
C VAL A 83 -6.44 1.14 6.22
N ARG A 84 -6.34 2.46 6.43
CA ARG A 84 -6.62 3.50 5.45
C ARG A 84 -5.31 3.96 4.82
N ILE A 85 -5.31 4.07 3.50
CA ILE A 85 -4.18 4.58 2.72
C ILE A 85 -4.57 5.94 2.18
N GLU A 86 -3.84 6.99 2.55
CA GLU A 86 -4.21 8.38 2.26
C GLU A 86 -3.02 9.19 1.77
N LEU A 87 -3.21 9.99 0.73
CA LEU A 87 -2.25 11.03 0.35
C LEU A 87 -2.48 12.26 1.20
N ASP A 88 -1.40 12.85 1.72
CA ASP A 88 -1.49 14.11 2.45
C ASP A 88 -1.65 15.28 1.47
N ASP A 89 -2.76 16.02 1.56
CA ASP A 89 -3.03 17.19 0.72
C ASP A 89 -2.19 18.41 1.14
N ALA A 90 -1.78 18.48 2.42
CA ALA A 90 -0.99 19.58 2.96
C ALA A 90 0.51 19.37 2.73
N GLN A 91 0.96 18.11 2.60
CA GLN A 91 2.34 17.75 2.34
C GLN A 91 2.47 16.87 1.08
N PRO A 92 2.66 17.49 -0.10
CA PRO A 92 2.78 16.75 -1.36
C PRO A 92 3.89 15.70 -1.29
N GLY A 93 3.58 14.47 -1.69
CA GLY A 93 4.52 13.35 -1.66
C GLY A 93 4.58 12.57 -0.35
N LEU A 94 3.74 12.92 0.64
CA LEU A 94 3.56 12.12 1.85
C LEU A 94 2.36 11.18 1.71
N LEU A 95 2.61 9.89 1.90
CA LEU A 95 1.61 8.85 2.08
C LEU A 95 1.43 8.59 3.58
N SER A 96 0.19 8.46 4.03
CA SER A 96 -0.15 8.03 5.39
C SER A 96 -0.89 6.69 5.36
N ILE A 97 -0.47 5.77 6.24
CA ILE A 97 -1.13 4.48 6.46
C ILE A 97 -1.46 4.33 7.94
N GLU A 98 -2.76 4.34 8.24
CA GLU A 98 -3.29 4.40 9.60
C GLU A 98 -4.37 3.32 9.77
N LEU A 99 -4.57 2.83 11.01
CA LEU A 99 -5.69 1.91 11.29
C LEU A 99 -7.03 2.59 10.98
N ALA A 100 -7.89 1.89 10.25
CA ALA A 100 -9.27 2.29 10.12
C ALA A 100 -9.93 2.09 11.49
N GLN A 101 -10.35 3.19 12.12
CA GLN A 101 -11.12 3.08 13.36
C GLN A 101 -12.35 2.19 13.14
N PRO A 102 -12.70 1.31 14.10
CA PRO A 102 -13.94 0.56 14.00
C PRO A 102 -15.10 1.56 13.91
N ALA A 103 -16.04 1.31 12.99
CA ALA A 103 -17.29 2.05 12.94
C ALA A 103 -17.95 1.94 14.32
N ARG A 104 -18.07 3.08 15.02
CA ARG A 104 -18.81 3.20 16.27
C ARG A 104 -20.30 2.97 16.06
#